data_AF-A0A916Z1P1-F1
#
_entry.id   AF-A0A916Z1P1-F1
#
_cell.length_a   1.000
_cell.length_b   1.000
_cell.length_c   1.000
_cell.angle_alpha   90.00
_cell.angle_beta   90.00
_cell.angle_gamma   90.00
#
_symmetry.space_group_name_H-M   'P 1'
#
loop_
_entity.id
_entity.type
_entity.pdbx_description
1 polymer ?
#
loop_
_entity_poly.entity_id
_entity_poly.type
_entity_poly.pdbx_seq_one_letter_code
_entity_poly.pdbx_strand_id
1 'polypeptide(L)'
;MRNNIDKETYTWSFKVFTLLGILLLLVNIFLYFSLEPMHAMAFKFASSTFCLLLAVGVWMRLEYLKAFQEATYKARRVPMWASIFVFVITAFSRFF
;
A
#
# COMPACT_ATOMS: atom_id res chain seq x y z
N MET A 1 10.87 -22.52 15.61
CA MET A 1 11.88 -21.50 15.23
C MET A 1 11.63 -20.88 13.85
N ARG A 2 11.41 -21.66 12.77
CA ARG A 2 11.14 -21.14 11.41
C ARG A 2 10.01 -20.09 11.32
N ASN A 3 8.88 -20.36 12.00
CA ASN A 3 7.72 -19.45 12.06
C ASN A 3 8.01 -18.08 12.72
N ASN A 4 9.07 -17.94 13.53
CA ASN A 4 9.44 -16.65 14.11
C ASN A 4 10.32 -15.83 13.15
N ILE A 5 11.21 -16.49 12.39
CA ILE A 5 12.06 -15.83 11.39
C ILE A 5 11.17 -15.25 10.28
N ASP A 6 10.19 -16.01 9.80
CA ASP A 6 9.27 -15.56 8.75
C ASP A 6 8.39 -14.38 9.20
N LYS A 7 7.99 -14.34 10.48
CA LYS A 7 7.26 -13.20 11.08
C LYS A 7 8.14 -11.96 11.21
N GLU A 8 9.41 -12.13 11.55
CA GLU A 8 10.36 -11.04 11.67
C GLU A 8 10.64 -10.41 10.30
N THR A 9 10.90 -11.24 9.28
CA THR A 9 11.07 -10.81 7.88
C THR A 9 9.83 -10.07 7.36
N TYR A 10 8.63 -10.56 7.68
CA TYR A 10 7.39 -9.86 7.35
C TYR A 10 7.31 -8.48 8.02
N THR A 11 7.65 -8.40 9.30
CA THR A 11 7.63 -7.15 10.06
C THR A 11 8.63 -6.13 9.50
N TRP A 12 9.82 -6.57 9.13
CA TRP A 12 10.81 -5.74 8.44
C TRP A 12 10.32 -5.25 7.08
N SER A 13 9.75 -6.15 6.28
CA SER A 13 9.18 -5.80 4.98
C SER A 13 8.07 -4.75 5.14
N PHE A 14 7.15 -4.94 6.08
CA PHE A 14 6.07 -3.99 6.34
C PHE A 14 6.60 -2.61 6.78
N LYS A 15 7.65 -2.57 7.61
CA LYS A 15 8.31 -1.29 8.00
C LYS A 15 8.92 -0.57 6.81
N VAL A 16 9.62 -1.29 5.91
CA VAL A 16 10.21 -0.70 4.70
C VAL A 16 9.12 -0.15 3.78
N PHE A 17 8.05 -0.90 3.54
CA PHE A 17 6.91 -0.43 2.74
C PHE A 17 6.23 0.79 3.38
N THR A 18 6.07 0.80 4.70
CA THR A 18 5.50 1.96 5.41
C THR A 18 6.37 3.20 5.24
N LEU A 19 7.70 3.06 5.34
CA LEU A 19 8.64 4.16 5.15
C LEU A 19 8.59 4.71 3.71
N LEU A 20 8.56 3.82 2.70
CA LEU A 20 8.38 4.22 1.30
C LEU A 20 7.05 4.94 1.07
N GLY A 21 5.97 4.47 1.70
CA GLY A 21 4.67 5.12 1.66
C GLY A 21 4.69 6.53 2.24
N ILE A 22 5.35 6.74 3.38
CA ILE A 22 5.50 8.07 4.00
C ILE A 22 6.29 9.01 3.09
N LEU A 23 7.40 8.54 2.51
CA LEU A 23 8.18 9.33 1.56
C LEU A 23 7.36 9.73 0.32
N LEU A 24 6.62 8.79 -0.27
CA LEU A 24 5.73 9.06 -1.39
C LEU A 24 4.59 10.01 -1.02
N LEU A 25 4.08 9.96 0.21
CA LEU A 25 3.08 10.91 0.70
C LEU A 25 3.65 12.34 0.73
N LEU A 26 4.87 12.51 1.26
CA LEU A 26 5.55 13.81 1.29
C LEU A 26 5.79 14.36 -0.13
N VAL A 27 6.23 13.51 -1.06
CA VAL A 27 6.39 13.87 -2.46
C VAL A 27 5.05 14.30 -3.08
N ASN A 28 3.97 13.56 -2.82
CA ASN A 28 2.64 13.93 -3.30
C ASN A 28 2.16 15.29 -2.73
N ILE A 29 2.41 15.55 -1.45
CA ILE A 29 2.06 16.84 -0.82
C ILE A 29 2.83 17.98 -1.49
N PHE A 30 4.15 17.82 -1.69
CA PHE A 30 4.97 18.83 -2.37
C PHE A 30 4.47 19.10 -3.79
N LEU A 31 4.21 18.03 -4.55
CA LEU A 31 3.73 18.12 -5.93
C LEU A 31 2.33 18.74 -6.03
N TYR A 32 1.47 18.54 -5.03
CA TYR A 32 0.13 19.13 -4.98
C TYR A 32 0.14 20.66 -4.88
N PHE A 33 1.11 21.23 -4.14
CA PHE A 33 1.26 22.68 -3.99
C PHE A 33 2.10 23.34 -5.10
N SER A 34 2.70 22.55 -5.98
CA SER A 34 3.52 23.07 -7.07
C SER A 34 2.66 23.58 -8.23
N LEU A 35 2.99 24.77 -8.74
CA LEU A 35 2.27 25.43 -9.84
C LEU A 35 2.85 25.10 -11.22
N GLU A 36 3.94 24.35 -11.31
CA GLU A 36 4.55 24.08 -12.61
C GLU A 36 3.84 22.95 -13.37
N PRO A 37 3.65 23.09 -14.69
CA PRO A 37 2.94 22.09 -15.50
C PRO A 37 3.65 20.73 -15.55
N MET A 38 4.98 20.67 -15.41
CA MET A 38 5.72 19.40 -15.30
C MET A 38 5.39 18.64 -14.00
N HIS A 39 5.06 19.36 -12.92
CA HIS A 39 4.70 18.76 -11.63
C HIS A 39 3.30 18.12 -11.65
N ALA A 40 2.40 18.53 -12.56
CA ALA A 40 1.08 17.92 -12.71
C ALA A 40 1.14 16.46 -13.21
N MET A 41 2.05 16.16 -14.15
CA MET A 41 2.25 14.79 -14.64
C MET A 41 2.95 13.93 -13.57
N ALA A 42 3.96 14.49 -12.90
CA ALA A 42 4.63 13.84 -11.78
C ALA A 42 3.66 13.54 -10.62
N PHE A 43 2.69 14.42 -10.35
CA PHE A 43 1.66 14.22 -9.33
C PHE A 43 0.73 13.06 -9.66
N LYS A 44 0.27 12.94 -10.92
CA LYS A 44 -0.54 11.79 -11.36
C LYS A 44 0.23 10.47 -11.19
N PHE A 45 1.51 10.45 -11.59
CA PHE A 45 2.38 9.30 -11.41
C PHE A 45 2.59 8.95 -9.93
N ALA A 46 2.97 9.93 -9.11
CA ALA A 46 3.25 9.76 -7.68
C ALA A 46 2.00 9.31 -6.90
N SER A 47 0.83 9.83 -7.26
CA SER A 47 -0.42 9.49 -6.58
C SER A 47 -0.93 8.09 -6.97
N SER A 48 -0.78 7.70 -8.24
CA SER A 48 -1.06 6.34 -8.69
C SER A 48 -0.11 5.33 -8.02
N THR A 49 1.19 5.64 -7.97
CA THR A 49 2.20 4.81 -7.29
C THR A 49 1.90 4.66 -5.80
N PHE A 50 1.45 5.73 -5.14
CA PHE A 50 1.02 5.68 -3.74
C PHE A 50 -0.20 4.75 -3.53
N CYS A 51 -1.20 4.82 -4.42
CA CYS A 51 -2.35 3.91 -4.38
C CYS A 51 -1.93 2.44 -4.59
N LEU A 52 -1.01 2.16 -5.51
CA LEU A 52 -0.46 0.81 -5.69
C LEU A 52 0.29 0.32 -4.45
N LEU A 53 1.07 1.20 -3.81
CA LEU A 53 1.81 0.85 -2.60
C LEU A 53 0.87 0.53 -1.43
N LEU A 54 -0.25 1.24 -1.30
CA LEU A 54 -1.32 0.90 -0.36
C LEU A 54 -1.97 -0.45 -0.68
N ALA A 55 -2.24 -0.74 -1.96
CA ALA A 55 -2.78 -2.03 -2.38
C ALA A 55 -1.83 -3.19 -1.99
N VAL A 56 -0.52 -3.04 -2.25
CA VAL A 56 0.50 -4.02 -1.86
C VAL A 56 0.59 -4.16 -0.34
N GLY A 57 0.53 -3.05 0.41
CA GLY A 57 0.57 -3.09 1.88
C GLY A 57 -0.64 -3.82 2.49
N VAL A 58 -1.85 -3.61 1.93
CA VAL A 58 -3.05 -4.35 2.32
C VAL A 58 -2.94 -5.82 1.93
N TRP A 59 -2.39 -6.12 0.75
CA TRP A 59 -2.16 -7.50 0.31
C TRP A 59 -1.16 -8.25 1.20
N MET A 60 -0.03 -7.63 1.55
CA MET A 60 0.90 -8.22 2.52
C MET A 60 0.21 -8.53 3.84
N ARG A 61 -0.61 -7.59 4.35
CA ARG A 61 -1.34 -7.78 5.61
C ARG A 61 -2.35 -8.91 5.52
N LEU A 62 -2.98 -9.07 4.37
CA LEU A 62 -3.85 -10.19 4.06
C LEU A 62 -3.10 -11.53 4.10
N GLU A 63 -1.97 -11.62 3.41
CA GLU A 63 -1.15 -12.84 3.38
C GLU A 63 -0.60 -13.18 4.77
N TYR A 64 -0.19 -12.19 5.56
CA TYR A 64 0.22 -12.40 6.95
C TYR A 64 -0.91 -12.95 7.82
N LEU A 65 -2.11 -12.37 7.72
CA LEU A 65 -3.26 -12.83 8.51
C LEU A 65 -3.68 -14.24 8.10
N LYS A 66 -3.63 -14.57 6.81
CA LYS A 66 -3.86 -15.93 6.32
C LYS A 66 -2.81 -16.91 6.84
N ALA A 67 -1.53 -16.59 6.68
CA ALA A 67 -0.44 -17.50 7.00
C ALA A 67 -0.21 -17.70 8.51
N PHE A 68 -0.51 -16.68 9.34
CA PHE A 68 -0.15 -16.70 10.77
C PHE A 68 -1.31 -16.53 11.74
N GLN A 69 -2.51 -16.15 11.28
CA GLN A 69 -3.67 -15.82 12.14
C GLN A 69 -5.02 -16.24 11.53
N GLU A 70 -5.12 -17.49 11.08
CA GLU A 70 -6.32 -18.06 10.43
C GLU A 70 -7.63 -17.87 11.23
N ALA A 71 -7.58 -17.98 12.57
CA ALA A 71 -8.76 -17.89 13.43
C ALA A 71 -9.36 -16.47 13.47
N THR A 72 -8.53 -15.42 13.45
CA THR A 72 -8.98 -14.02 13.39
C THR A 72 -9.34 -13.60 11.97
N TYR A 73 -8.76 -14.25 10.95
CA TYR A 73 -9.06 -13.96 9.54
C TYR A 73 -10.53 -14.25 9.17
N LYS A 74 -11.10 -15.34 9.69
CA LYS A 74 -12.52 -15.70 9.46
C LYS A 74 -13.53 -14.70 10.03
N ALA A 75 -13.14 -13.85 10.98
CA ALA A 75 -14.07 -13.00 11.73
C ALA A 75 -14.34 -11.61 11.08
N ARG A 76 -13.58 -11.17 10.07
CA ARG A 76 -13.80 -9.86 9.43
C ARG A 76 -14.89 -9.92 8.36
N ARG A 77 -16.02 -9.23 8.61
CA ARG A 77 -17.19 -9.08 7.70
C ARG A 77 -16.91 -8.37 6.37
N VAL A 78 -15.75 -7.71 6.21
CA VAL A 78 -15.36 -7.07 4.95
C VAL A 78 -14.09 -7.76 4.43
N PRO A 79 -14.13 -8.39 3.24
CA PRO A 79 -12.94 -8.98 2.65
C PRO A 79 -11.96 -7.86 2.32
N MET A 80 -10.78 -7.82 2.96
CA MET A 80 -9.72 -6.86 2.64
C MET A 80 -9.29 -6.93 1.15
N TRP A 81 -9.64 -7.99 0.43
CA TRP A 81 -9.51 -8.09 -1.02
C TRP A 81 -10.29 -6.99 -1.76
N ALA A 82 -11.46 -6.57 -1.25
CA ALA A 82 -12.22 -5.47 -1.81
C ALA A 82 -11.45 -4.14 -1.71
N SER A 83 -10.74 -3.89 -0.60
CA SER A 83 -9.90 -2.69 -0.48
C SER A 83 -8.72 -2.70 -1.45
N ILE A 84 -8.10 -3.84 -1.73
CA ILE A 84 -7.03 -3.94 -2.76
C ILE A 84 -7.57 -3.52 -4.12
N PHE A 85 -8.72 -4.07 -4.52
CA PHE A 85 -9.34 -3.78 -5.81
C PHE A 85 -9.66 -2.29 -5.98
N VAL A 86 -10.20 -1.66 -4.93
CA VAL A 86 -10.46 -0.20 -4.93
C VAL A 86 -9.16 0.59 -5.09
N PHE A 87 -8.08 0.23 -4.38
CA PHE A 87 -6.81 0.94 -4.52
C PHE A 87 -6.17 0.77 -5.90
N VAL A 88 -6.28 -0.41 -6.52
CA VAL A 88 -5.79 -0.66 -7.88
C VAL A 88 -6.59 0.14 -8.90
N ILE A 89 -7.93 0.14 -8.83
CA ILE A 89 -8.77 0.94 -9.72
C ILE A 89 -8.46 2.43 -9.58
N THR A 90 -8.33 2.91 -8.34
CA THR A 90 -8.02 4.33 -8.07
C THR A 90 -6.64 4.71 -8.61
N ALA A 91 -5.67 3.79 -8.56
CA ALA A 91 -4.36 3.99 -9.16
C ALA A 91 -4.44 4.10 -10.69
N PHE A 92 -5.20 3.23 -11.34
CA PHE A 92 -5.43 3.28 -12.79
C PHE A 92 -6.15 4.56 -13.21
N SER A 93 -7.23 4.94 -12.51
CA SER A 93 -8.01 6.15 -12.83
C SER A 93 -7.27 7.46 -12.59
N ARG A 94 -6.22 7.47 -11.76
CA ARG A 94 -5.36 8.64 -11.58
C ARG A 94 -4.23 8.74 -12.59
N PHE A 95 -3.84 7.61 -13.16
CA PHE A 95 -2.75 7.53 -14.12
C PHE A 95 -3.18 7.86 -15.55
N PHE A 96 -4.37 7.37 -15.95
CA PHE A 96 -4.99 7.57 -17.26
C PHE A 96 -6.05 8.68 -17.19
#